data_AF-A0A9E5HY39-F1
#
_entry.id   AF-A0A9E5HY39-F1
#
_cell.length_a   1.000
_cell.length_b   1.000
_cell.length_c   1.000
_cell.angle_alpha   90.00
_cell.angle_beta   90.00
_cell.angle_gamma   90.00
#
_symmetry.space_group_name_H-M   'P 1'
#
loop_
_entity.id
_entity.type
_entity.pdbx_description
1 polymer ?
#
loop_
_entity_poly.entity_id
_entity_poly.type
_entity_poly.pdbx_seq_one_letter_code
_entity_poly.pdbx_strand_id
1 'polypeptide(L)'
;MSSVTKYSSLSQTFRVTVPTGPDYEVWVGELGRRDLATDKPIGSNPLIETAYYSGNQQRYADLINQDIKFILYRAKFTTTSGTAALRNNNVDVLSLYNLSPVTGQLDVRAGDQVYLWSNLYVNTAVSGTVSKLDMVNNLLYIKDSTGNFTANSDIAFVRTGEENSPFSNSSGLLGVARINSVANNGLYKAAYHTIVPKLGVKKVPFTDITLNYKGAKYNGTRYVQDDAIKVENGVEYEFNDRTRYWLGESDEKDGNNEFRTGVTPSGKPCTNSSVIIEATMTTDSNFISPVIDLTKNNVVLLRNLINSNTTNEHTVGGAANARYISKVITLEDQMEAEDLKIYITANKPAKTEIHVYTKVWNAADPQSFDQKVWSKMALESTADARNTNAPDEYIEYVYSFANTAALAGNALAAYQANNSVPVVYYAANSTGGVTGGPFYGGSGYDRVIKKFAVKLVLTAESGFEHLYPKVNDLRVIALQI
;
A
#
# COMPACT_ATOMS: atom_id res chain seq x y z
N MET A 1 -50.81 -26.93 14.54
CA MET A 1 -49.67 -26.07 14.91
C MET A 1 -48.45 -26.71 14.28
N SER A 2 -47.70 -26.12 13.35
CA SER A 2 -47.35 -24.73 13.09
C SER A 2 -47.39 -24.42 11.59
N SER A 3 -47.90 -23.24 11.27
CA SER A 3 -48.03 -22.66 9.94
C SER A 3 -46.68 -22.47 9.23
N VAL A 4 -46.61 -22.93 7.98
CA VAL A 4 -45.63 -22.43 7.00
C VAL A 4 -46.09 -21.03 6.61
N THR A 5 -45.45 -20.01 7.17
CA THR A 5 -45.65 -18.62 6.79
C THR A 5 -45.11 -18.43 5.36
N LYS A 6 -46.01 -18.50 4.37
CA LYS A 6 -45.75 -18.04 3.00
C LYS A 6 -45.41 -16.55 3.10
N TYR A 7 -44.21 -16.18 2.64
CA TYR A 7 -43.72 -14.80 2.58
C TYR A 7 -44.83 -13.84 2.12
N SER A 8 -45.10 -12.83 2.94
CA SER A 8 -45.96 -11.70 2.61
C SER A 8 -45.49 -11.08 1.30
N SER A 9 -46.42 -10.85 0.38
CA SER A 9 -46.18 -10.11 -0.87
C SER A 9 -45.37 -8.84 -0.59
N LEU A 10 -44.16 -8.77 -1.13
CA LEU A 10 -43.42 -7.52 -1.22
C LEU A 10 -44.22 -6.58 -2.13
N SER A 11 -44.95 -5.64 -1.53
CA SER A 11 -45.55 -4.54 -2.27
C SER A 11 -44.42 -3.69 -2.84
N GLN A 12 -44.21 -3.78 -4.16
CA GLN A 12 -43.18 -3.01 -4.86
C GLN A 12 -43.82 -1.74 -5.39
N THR A 13 -43.28 -0.59 -5.01
CA THR A 13 -43.69 0.70 -5.55
C THR A 13 -42.73 1.09 -6.67
N PHE A 14 -43.27 1.30 -7.87
CA PHE A 14 -42.51 1.82 -9.01
C PHE A 14 -42.75 3.32 -9.13
N ARG A 15 -41.67 4.08 -9.26
CA ARG A 15 -41.74 5.53 -9.49
C ARG A 15 -41.26 5.84 -10.90
N VAL A 16 -42.15 6.38 -11.72
CA VAL A 16 -41.81 6.96 -13.02
C VAL A 16 -41.59 8.46 -12.82
N THR A 17 -40.40 8.96 -13.16
CA THR A 17 -40.12 10.40 -13.17
C THR A 17 -40.12 10.86 -14.61
N VAL A 18 -41.07 11.71 -14.98
CA VAL A 18 -41.14 12.29 -16.31
C VAL A 18 -40.13 13.45 -16.39
N PRO A 19 -39.16 13.42 -17.32
CA PRO A 19 -38.23 14.54 -17.52
C PRO A 19 -38.98 15.81 -17.93
N THR A 20 -38.41 16.99 -17.67
CA THR A 20 -39.03 18.30 -17.96
C THR A 20 -39.10 18.67 -19.45
N GLY A 21 -38.88 17.73 -20.37
CA GLY A 21 -38.92 17.94 -21.82
C GLY A 21 -40.26 17.49 -22.44
N PRO A 22 -40.68 18.07 -23.56
CA PRO A 22 -41.94 17.73 -24.23
C PRO A 22 -41.94 16.37 -24.94
N ASP A 23 -40.80 15.66 -24.96
CA ASP A 23 -40.59 14.45 -25.76
C ASP A 23 -41.10 13.14 -25.11
N TYR A 24 -41.87 13.24 -24.03
CA TYR A 24 -42.33 12.08 -23.27
C TYR A 24 -43.84 12.08 -23.10
N GLU A 25 -44.48 10.99 -23.53
CA GLU A 25 -45.89 10.72 -23.31
C GLU A 25 -46.05 9.55 -22.32
N VAL A 26 -46.97 9.71 -21.35
CA VAL A 26 -47.37 8.64 -20.43
C VAL A 26 -48.79 8.23 -20.79
N TRP A 27 -48.96 6.96 -21.13
CA TRP A 27 -50.28 6.39 -21.44
C TRP A 27 -50.95 5.90 -20.16
N VAL A 28 -52.19 6.34 -19.95
CA VAL A 28 -53.04 5.89 -18.85
C VAL A 28 -54.27 5.18 -19.40
N GLY A 29 -54.70 4.12 -18.72
CA GLY A 29 -56.00 3.49 -18.94
C GLY A 29 -57.00 4.07 -17.96
N GLU A 30 -58.08 4.68 -18.46
CA GLU A 30 -59.17 5.20 -17.63
C GLU A 30 -60.41 4.31 -17.81
N LEU A 31 -61.04 3.93 -16.69
CA LEU A 31 -62.25 3.10 -16.72
C LEU A 31 -63.37 3.77 -17.52
N GLY A 32 -63.95 3.07 -18.49
CA GLY A 32 -65.02 3.58 -19.35
C GLY A 32 -64.55 4.37 -20.58
N ARG A 33 -63.25 4.68 -20.73
CA ARG A 33 -62.68 5.21 -21.98
C ARG A 33 -62.43 4.10 -22.99
N ARG A 34 -62.31 4.48 -24.27
CA ARG A 34 -61.97 3.54 -25.34
C ARG A 34 -60.45 3.34 -25.39
N ASP A 35 -60.03 2.08 -25.50
CA ASP A 35 -58.64 1.70 -25.76
C ASP A 35 -58.23 2.15 -27.17
N LEU A 36 -57.10 2.85 -27.27
CA LEU A 36 -56.57 3.39 -28.52
C LEU A 36 -56.14 2.32 -29.53
N ALA A 37 -55.85 1.09 -29.08
CA ALA A 37 -55.45 0.00 -29.95
C ALA A 37 -56.62 -0.84 -30.46
N THR A 38 -57.69 -0.97 -29.67
CA THR A 38 -58.80 -1.88 -29.96
C THR A 38 -60.15 -1.19 -30.15
N ASP A 39 -60.22 0.11 -29.89
CA ASP A 39 -61.42 0.97 -29.88
C ASP A 39 -62.57 0.45 -29.00
N LYS A 40 -62.27 -0.43 -28.04
CA LYS A 40 -63.25 -0.99 -27.10
C LYS A 40 -63.23 -0.25 -25.76
N PRO A 41 -64.37 -0.11 -25.07
CA PRO A 41 -64.40 0.48 -23.74
C PRO A 41 -63.62 -0.39 -22.73
N ILE A 42 -62.80 0.25 -21.91
CA ILE A 42 -62.05 -0.39 -20.83
C ILE A 42 -63.03 -0.69 -19.69
N GLY A 43 -63.37 -1.97 -19.51
CA GLY A 43 -64.48 -2.41 -18.64
C GLY A 43 -64.08 -2.81 -17.21
N SER A 44 -62.80 -3.01 -16.92
CA SER A 44 -62.35 -3.45 -15.59
C SER A 44 -60.84 -3.24 -15.38
N ASN A 45 -60.42 -2.95 -14.15
CA ASN A 45 -59.02 -3.02 -13.76
C ASN A 45 -58.65 -4.51 -13.47
N PRO A 46 -57.63 -5.08 -14.14
CA PRO A 46 -57.21 -6.47 -13.94
C PRO A 46 -56.41 -6.72 -12.65
N LEU A 47 -55.91 -5.69 -11.97
CA LEU A 47 -55.05 -5.78 -10.78
C LEU A 47 -55.60 -4.92 -9.62
N ILE A 48 -55.24 -5.28 -8.38
CA ILE A 48 -55.52 -4.45 -7.20
C ILE A 48 -54.30 -3.55 -7.00
N GLU A 49 -54.33 -2.36 -7.59
CA GLU A 49 -53.27 -1.36 -7.51
C GLU A 49 -53.82 0.05 -7.27
N THR A 50 -52.97 0.97 -6.84
CA THR A 50 -53.33 2.38 -6.64
C THR A 50 -52.23 3.24 -7.23
N ALA A 51 -52.57 4.05 -8.23
CA ALA A 51 -51.65 4.98 -8.85
C ALA A 51 -51.72 6.34 -8.14
N TYR A 52 -50.57 7.01 -8.03
CA TYR A 52 -50.46 8.32 -7.39
C TYR A 52 -49.72 9.29 -8.31
N TYR A 53 -50.20 10.52 -8.40
CA TYR A 53 -49.52 11.63 -9.06
C TYR A 53 -48.97 12.62 -8.02
N SER A 54 -47.80 13.20 -8.28
CA SER A 54 -47.17 14.17 -7.39
C SER A 54 -46.45 15.24 -8.21
N GLY A 55 -46.79 16.51 -8.00
CA GLY A 55 -46.10 17.65 -8.63
C GLY A 55 -44.76 18.03 -8.01
N ASN A 56 -44.48 17.60 -6.77
CA ASN A 56 -43.37 18.13 -5.95
C ASN A 56 -42.76 17.09 -4.98
N GLN A 57 -42.96 15.81 -5.25
CA GLN A 57 -42.36 14.63 -4.57
C GLN A 57 -42.65 14.50 -3.06
N GLN A 58 -43.49 15.37 -2.50
CA GLN A 58 -43.82 15.42 -1.08
C GLN A 58 -45.31 15.25 -0.79
N ARG A 59 -46.17 15.45 -1.80
CA ARG A 59 -47.62 15.25 -1.71
C ARG A 59 -48.07 14.43 -2.90
N TYR A 60 -48.80 13.36 -2.61
CA TYR A 60 -49.32 12.42 -3.58
C TYR A 60 -50.84 12.58 -3.62
N ALA A 61 -51.39 12.71 -4.83
CA ALA A 61 -52.82 12.69 -5.08
C ALA A 61 -53.18 11.37 -5.77
N ASP A 62 -54.26 10.75 -5.30
CA ASP A 62 -54.73 9.47 -5.82
C ASP A 62 -55.27 9.65 -7.24
N LEU A 63 -54.83 8.78 -8.15
CA LEU A 63 -55.40 8.66 -9.47
C LEU A 63 -56.55 7.65 -9.40
N ILE A 64 -57.75 8.15 -9.15
CA ILE A 64 -58.96 7.33 -9.05
C ILE A 64 -59.39 6.92 -10.47
N ASN A 65 -59.67 5.63 -10.68
CA ASN A 65 -60.10 5.03 -11.95
C ASN A 65 -59.10 5.16 -13.12
N GLN A 66 -57.83 5.44 -12.83
CA GLN A 66 -56.76 5.52 -13.83
C GLN A 66 -55.57 4.65 -13.44
N ASP A 67 -55.09 3.86 -14.39
CA ASP A 67 -53.90 3.02 -14.23
C ASP A 67 -52.83 3.39 -15.26
N ILE A 68 -51.56 3.37 -14.85
CA ILE A 68 -50.44 3.71 -15.74
C ILE A 68 -50.02 2.46 -16.51
N LYS A 69 -50.03 2.54 -17.84
CA LYS A 69 -49.52 1.46 -18.68
C LYS A 69 -48.02 1.62 -18.88
N PHE A 70 -47.25 0.60 -18.51
CA PHE A 70 -45.82 0.55 -18.80
C PHE A 70 -45.40 -0.85 -19.23
N ILE A 71 -44.32 -0.93 -20.00
CA ILE A 71 -43.60 -2.18 -20.26
C ILE A 71 -42.30 -2.09 -19.49
N LEU A 72 -42.13 -2.95 -18.49
CA LEU A 72 -40.88 -3.05 -17.76
C LEU A 72 -39.94 -4.02 -18.47
N TYR A 73 -38.91 -3.47 -19.10
CA TYR A 73 -37.80 -4.27 -19.61
C TYR A 73 -36.83 -4.58 -18.47
N ARG A 74 -36.62 -5.87 -18.20
CA ARG A 74 -35.58 -6.34 -17.31
C ARG A 74 -34.45 -6.97 -18.11
N ALA A 75 -33.21 -6.76 -17.67
CA ALA A 75 -32.08 -7.47 -18.26
C ALA A 75 -32.22 -8.98 -17.99
N LYS A 76 -32.00 -9.78 -19.04
CA LYS A 76 -31.82 -11.23 -18.93
C LYS A 76 -30.38 -11.54 -19.30
N PHE A 77 -29.56 -11.78 -18.30
CA PHE A 77 -28.19 -12.23 -18.46
C PHE A 77 -28.17 -13.72 -18.81
N THR A 78 -27.11 -14.16 -19.47
CA THR A 78 -26.79 -15.59 -19.58
C THR A 78 -26.11 -16.00 -18.28
N THR A 79 -26.57 -17.07 -17.61
CA THR A 79 -25.93 -17.68 -16.42
C THR A 79 -24.54 -18.21 -16.77
N THR A 80 -23.59 -17.29 -16.85
CA THR A 80 -22.19 -17.50 -17.21
C THR A 80 -21.33 -16.61 -16.34
N SER A 81 -20.04 -16.91 -16.27
CA SER A 81 -19.06 -16.05 -15.61
C SER A 81 -18.65 -14.89 -16.53
N GLY A 82 -18.61 -13.67 -16.01
CA GLY A 82 -17.95 -12.53 -16.62
C GLY A 82 -16.64 -12.20 -15.89
N THR A 83 -15.63 -11.70 -16.60
CA THR A 83 -14.38 -11.23 -15.96
C THR A 83 -14.16 -9.77 -16.30
N ALA A 84 -13.92 -8.95 -15.29
CA ALA A 84 -13.43 -7.58 -15.43
C ALA A 84 -11.96 -7.53 -15.00
N ALA A 85 -11.10 -6.94 -15.82
CA ALA A 85 -9.70 -6.69 -15.48
C ALA A 85 -9.52 -5.21 -15.18
N LEU A 86 -9.20 -4.89 -13.92
CA LEU A 86 -8.86 -3.57 -13.43
C LEU A 86 -7.33 -3.46 -13.40
N ARG A 87 -6.80 -2.30 -13.80
CA ARG A 87 -5.35 -2.07 -13.89
C ARG A 87 -4.97 -0.72 -13.29
N ASN A 88 -3.69 -0.51 -13.01
CA ASN A 88 -3.18 0.81 -12.70
C ASN A 88 -3.42 1.79 -13.86
N ASN A 89 -3.56 3.07 -13.52
CA ASN A 89 -3.65 4.12 -14.53
C ASN A 89 -2.34 4.24 -15.29
N ASN A 90 -2.43 4.76 -16.51
CA ASN A 90 -1.30 5.05 -17.38
C ASN A 90 -0.53 6.26 -16.84
N VAL A 91 0.42 6.02 -15.95
CA VAL A 91 1.19 7.07 -15.27
C VAL A 91 2.67 6.78 -15.37
N ASP A 92 3.49 7.82 -15.36
CA ASP A 92 4.95 7.69 -15.41
C ASP A 92 5.60 8.58 -14.36
N VAL A 93 6.78 8.17 -13.90
CA VAL A 93 7.66 8.99 -13.08
C VAL A 93 9.00 9.07 -13.80
N LEU A 94 9.43 10.27 -14.13
CA LEU A 94 10.68 10.53 -14.84
C LEU A 94 11.63 11.26 -13.91
N SER A 95 12.88 10.81 -13.82
CA SER A 95 13.94 11.62 -13.20
C SER A 95 14.53 12.54 -14.25
N LEU A 96 14.69 13.80 -13.88
CA LEU A 96 15.10 14.86 -14.79
C LEU A 96 16.49 15.37 -14.46
N TYR A 97 17.16 15.88 -15.48
CA TYR A 97 18.34 16.73 -15.34
C TYR A 97 18.28 17.85 -16.39
N ASN A 98 19.11 18.88 -16.22
CA ASN A 98 19.14 20.06 -17.09
C ASN A 98 17.76 20.71 -17.28
N LEU A 99 16.99 20.79 -16.19
CA LEU A 99 15.72 21.50 -16.18
C LEU A 99 15.97 23.00 -16.39
N SER A 100 15.47 23.55 -17.49
CA SER A 100 15.71 24.91 -17.92
C SER A 100 14.39 25.59 -18.32
N PRO A 101 13.99 26.68 -17.64
CA PRO A 101 12.79 27.41 -18.02
C PRO A 101 13.05 28.32 -19.23
N VAL A 102 12.00 28.60 -20.01
CA VAL A 102 12.09 29.52 -21.16
C VAL A 102 12.10 30.99 -20.75
N THR A 103 11.34 31.33 -19.70
CA THR A 103 11.34 32.65 -19.07
C THR A 103 11.80 32.50 -17.63
N GLY A 104 12.43 33.52 -17.04
CA GLY A 104 13.32 33.39 -15.86
C GLY A 104 12.87 32.50 -14.69
N GLN A 105 11.57 32.23 -14.51
CA GLN A 105 11.07 31.26 -13.54
C GLN A 105 10.30 30.11 -14.23
N LEU A 106 10.61 28.87 -13.82
CA LEU A 106 9.86 27.69 -14.24
C LEU A 106 8.48 27.66 -13.58
N ASP A 107 7.41 27.70 -14.38
CA ASP A 107 6.01 27.71 -13.93
C ASP A 107 5.22 26.51 -14.49
N VAL A 108 5.72 25.30 -14.24
CA VAL A 108 5.04 24.05 -14.62
C VAL A 108 4.08 23.63 -13.52
N ARG A 109 2.82 23.37 -13.88
CA ARG A 109 1.73 23.07 -12.96
C ARG A 109 1.04 21.76 -13.33
N ALA A 110 0.25 21.25 -12.38
CA ALA A 110 -0.64 20.13 -12.67
C ALA A 110 -1.63 20.51 -13.77
N GLY A 111 -1.76 19.65 -14.79
CA GLY A 111 -2.59 19.89 -15.98
C GLY A 111 -1.81 20.30 -17.22
N ASP A 112 -0.61 20.88 -17.08
CA ASP A 112 0.25 21.18 -18.23
C ASP A 112 0.63 19.90 -18.98
N GLN A 113 0.91 20.00 -20.27
CA GLN A 113 1.31 18.87 -21.10
C GLN A 113 2.83 18.71 -21.10
N VAL A 114 3.28 17.46 -21.19
CA VAL A 114 4.67 17.12 -21.44
C VAL A 114 4.77 16.30 -22.71
N TYR A 115 5.73 16.65 -23.54
CA TYR A 115 6.02 15.96 -24.80
C TYR A 115 7.50 15.65 -24.90
N LEU A 116 7.84 14.58 -25.61
CA LEU A 116 9.21 14.37 -26.06
C LEU A 116 9.61 15.48 -27.03
N TRP A 117 10.83 16.00 -26.90
CA TRP A 117 11.35 17.12 -27.69
C TRP A 117 12.54 16.67 -28.54
N SER A 118 12.55 17.04 -29.81
CA SER A 118 13.65 16.77 -30.75
C SER A 118 13.73 17.89 -31.79
N ASN A 119 14.95 18.35 -32.12
CA ASN A 119 15.21 19.32 -33.20
C ASN A 119 14.33 20.59 -33.17
N LEU A 120 13.97 21.10 -31.98
CA LEU A 120 13.07 22.25 -31.78
C LEU A 120 11.57 21.97 -32.06
N TYR A 121 11.20 20.71 -32.18
CA TYR A 121 9.81 20.24 -32.32
C TYR A 121 9.45 19.36 -31.14
N VAL A 122 8.17 19.39 -30.73
CA VAL A 122 7.68 18.33 -29.85
C VAL A 122 7.02 17.20 -30.63
N ASN A 123 7.16 16.00 -30.11
CA ASN A 123 6.55 14.79 -30.61
C ASN A 123 5.27 14.50 -29.83
N THR A 124 4.11 14.77 -30.43
CA THR A 124 2.80 14.57 -29.80
C THR A 124 2.43 13.10 -29.61
N ALA A 125 3.11 12.17 -30.31
CA ALA A 125 2.93 10.73 -30.12
C ALA A 125 3.58 10.19 -28.84
N VAL A 126 4.48 10.96 -28.22
CA VAL A 126 5.06 10.65 -26.91
C VAL A 126 4.73 11.78 -25.95
N SER A 127 3.67 11.58 -25.18
CA SER A 127 3.05 12.64 -24.40
C SER A 127 2.48 12.17 -23.08
N GLY A 128 2.14 13.13 -22.22
CA GLY A 128 1.32 12.93 -21.04
C GLY A 128 1.00 14.26 -20.37
N THR A 129 0.18 14.21 -19.33
CA THR A 129 -0.20 15.39 -18.55
C THR A 129 0.58 15.42 -17.24
N VAL A 130 1.15 16.58 -16.90
CA VAL A 130 1.84 16.79 -15.64
C VAL A 130 0.85 16.64 -14.47
N SER A 131 1.20 15.78 -13.53
CA SER A 131 0.51 15.64 -12.25
C SER A 131 1.23 16.43 -11.16
N LYS A 132 2.57 16.33 -11.11
CA LYS A 132 3.42 17.03 -10.15
C LYS A 132 4.84 17.14 -10.69
N LEU A 133 5.50 18.27 -10.42
CA LEU A 133 6.95 18.42 -10.58
C LEU A 133 7.57 18.64 -9.19
N ASP A 134 8.47 17.75 -8.80
CA ASP A 134 9.26 17.85 -7.58
C ASP A 134 10.66 18.38 -7.92
N MET A 135 10.90 19.64 -7.61
CA MET A 135 12.16 20.33 -7.88
C MET A 135 13.28 19.98 -6.90
N VAL A 136 12.97 19.40 -5.73
CA VAL A 136 13.98 19.00 -4.74
C VAL A 136 14.66 17.71 -5.19
N ASN A 137 13.84 16.75 -5.65
CA ASN A 137 14.32 15.44 -6.08
C ASN A 137 14.50 15.32 -7.60
N ASN A 138 14.19 16.39 -8.36
CA ASN A 138 14.15 16.40 -9.83
C ASN A 138 13.29 15.27 -10.42
N LEU A 139 12.08 15.07 -9.87
CA LEU A 139 11.13 14.05 -10.30
C LEU A 139 9.90 14.69 -10.95
N LEU A 140 9.54 14.20 -12.13
CA LEU A 140 8.32 14.57 -12.83
C LEU A 140 7.33 13.40 -12.78
N TYR A 141 6.14 13.67 -12.29
CA TYR A 141 5.01 12.73 -12.24
C TYR A 141 4.04 13.08 -13.36
N ILE A 142 3.77 12.10 -14.22
CA ILE A 142 2.95 12.22 -15.43
C ILE A 142 1.76 11.30 -15.29
N LYS A 143 0.57 11.78 -15.66
CA LYS A 143 -0.64 10.98 -15.86
C LYS A 143 -1.02 10.97 -17.34
N ASP A 144 -1.90 10.05 -17.72
CA ASP A 144 -2.35 9.88 -19.10
C ASP A 144 -1.15 9.71 -20.07
N SER A 145 -0.11 9.00 -19.60
CA SER A 145 1.12 8.78 -20.36
C SER A 145 0.87 7.86 -21.56
N THR A 146 1.49 8.16 -22.69
CA THR A 146 1.53 7.26 -23.85
C THR A 146 2.44 6.06 -23.63
N GLY A 147 3.40 6.14 -22.69
CA GLY A 147 4.29 5.04 -22.33
C GLY A 147 5.48 4.80 -23.26
N ASN A 148 6.03 5.87 -23.84
CA ASN A 148 7.16 5.77 -24.79
C ASN A 148 8.30 6.74 -24.42
N PHE A 149 8.35 7.17 -23.15
CA PHE A 149 9.45 8.02 -22.68
C PHE A 149 10.71 7.19 -22.52
N THR A 150 11.83 7.69 -23.04
CA THR A 150 13.12 7.00 -22.99
C THR A 150 14.15 7.83 -22.25
N ALA A 151 15.08 7.17 -21.56
CA ALA A 151 16.22 7.83 -20.93
C ALA A 151 17.05 8.60 -21.98
N ASN A 152 17.75 9.65 -21.55
CA ASN A 152 18.57 10.52 -22.40
C ASN A 152 17.80 11.19 -23.54
N SER A 153 16.50 11.40 -23.38
CA SER A 153 15.67 12.12 -24.35
C SER A 153 15.23 13.45 -23.75
N ASP A 154 15.16 14.49 -24.59
CA ASP A 154 14.69 15.79 -24.15
C ASP A 154 13.16 15.79 -24.10
N ILE A 155 12.60 16.57 -23.16
CA ILE A 155 11.18 16.80 -23.00
C ILE A 155 10.91 18.29 -22.87
N ALA A 156 9.67 18.66 -23.17
CA ALA A 156 9.21 20.02 -23.00
C ALA A 156 7.86 20.10 -22.34
N PHE A 157 7.70 21.16 -21.56
CA PHE A 157 6.48 21.49 -20.82
C PHE A 157 5.70 22.55 -21.58
N VAL A 158 4.43 22.28 -21.86
CA VAL A 158 3.56 23.15 -22.66
C VAL A 158 2.26 23.40 -21.90
N ARG A 159 1.81 24.66 -21.88
CA ARG A 159 0.54 25.04 -21.25
C ARG A 159 -0.66 24.61 -22.10
N THR A 160 -1.67 24.02 -21.46
CA THR A 160 -2.91 23.57 -22.11
C THR A 160 -3.69 24.72 -22.75
N GLY A 161 -4.22 24.51 -23.96
CA GLY A 161 -5.00 25.50 -24.71
C GLY A 161 -4.22 26.29 -25.76
N GLU A 162 -2.89 26.19 -25.77
CA GLU A 162 -1.99 26.74 -26.80
C GLU A 162 -1.56 25.65 -27.82
N GLU A 163 -2.21 24.48 -27.78
CA GLU A 163 -1.76 23.21 -28.38
C GLU A 163 -1.94 23.08 -29.90
N ASN A 164 -2.40 24.13 -30.60
CA ASN A 164 -2.57 24.06 -32.05
C ASN A 164 -1.26 24.09 -32.85
N SER A 165 -0.11 24.30 -32.19
CA SER A 165 1.18 24.20 -32.85
C SER A 165 2.26 23.93 -31.78
N PRO A 166 2.72 22.69 -31.65
CA PRO A 166 3.60 22.31 -30.57
C PRO A 166 5.05 22.50 -31.08
N PHE A 167 5.34 23.75 -31.47
CA PHE A 167 6.60 24.22 -32.06
C PHE A 167 7.34 25.10 -31.05
N SER A 168 8.68 25.03 -31.04
CA SER A 168 9.60 25.78 -30.14
C SER A 168 9.41 27.31 -30.07
N ASN A 169 8.56 27.87 -30.93
CA ASN A 169 8.39 29.31 -31.12
C ASN A 169 6.99 29.80 -30.66
N SER A 170 6.19 28.92 -30.05
CA SER A 170 4.82 29.21 -29.62
C SER A 170 4.75 29.73 -28.18
N SER A 171 3.75 30.58 -27.91
CA SER A 171 3.44 31.25 -26.63
C SER A 171 3.21 30.33 -25.42
N GLY A 172 3.14 29.01 -25.62
CA GLY A 172 2.82 28.01 -24.59
C GLY A 172 4.00 27.25 -23.98
N LEU A 173 5.24 27.43 -24.46
CA LEU A 173 6.40 26.69 -23.95
C LEU A 173 6.87 27.24 -22.59
N LEU A 174 6.89 26.36 -21.58
CA LEU A 174 7.22 26.74 -20.19
C LEU A 174 8.69 26.44 -19.85
N GLY A 175 9.23 25.35 -20.40
CA GLY A 175 10.58 24.91 -20.12
C GLY A 175 10.91 23.61 -20.84
N VAL A 176 12.18 23.26 -20.81
CA VAL A 176 12.71 21.99 -21.31
C VAL A 176 13.46 21.28 -20.19
N ALA A 177 13.52 19.96 -20.27
CA ALA A 177 14.34 19.15 -19.40
C ALA A 177 14.83 17.94 -20.17
N ARG A 178 15.81 17.23 -19.61
CA ARG A 178 16.24 15.95 -20.15
C ARG A 178 15.91 14.84 -19.18
N ILE A 179 15.44 13.72 -19.71
CA ILE A 179 15.17 12.53 -18.91
C ILE A 179 16.52 11.89 -18.58
N ASN A 180 16.88 11.85 -17.29
CA ASN A 180 18.07 11.12 -16.83
C ASN A 180 17.80 9.62 -16.91
N SER A 181 16.74 9.19 -16.25
CA SER A 181 16.17 7.86 -16.37
C SER A 181 14.66 8.01 -16.35
N VAL A 182 13.95 7.15 -17.09
CA VAL A 182 12.59 6.81 -16.65
C VAL A 182 12.80 6.29 -15.23
N ALA A 183 12.19 6.90 -14.21
CA ALA A 183 12.57 6.66 -12.81
C ALA A 183 12.38 5.17 -12.41
N ASN A 184 11.61 4.46 -13.23
CA ASN A 184 11.40 3.04 -13.19
C ASN A 184 12.54 2.20 -13.80
N ASN A 185 13.60 2.75 -14.41
CA ASN A 185 14.79 1.99 -14.86
C ASN A 185 15.97 2.06 -13.86
N GLY A 186 15.70 1.88 -12.57
CA GLY A 186 16.72 1.44 -11.59
C GLY A 186 16.95 2.31 -10.35
N LEU A 187 16.46 3.55 -10.29
CA LEU A 187 16.67 4.43 -9.12
C LEU A 187 15.41 4.57 -8.23
N TYR A 188 14.19 4.50 -8.79
CA TYR A 188 12.94 4.74 -8.04
C TYR A 188 11.79 3.82 -8.45
N LYS A 189 12.05 2.52 -8.57
CA LYS A 189 10.97 1.53 -8.71
C LYS A 189 10.21 1.44 -7.38
N ALA A 190 8.89 1.59 -7.42
CA ALA A 190 8.06 1.49 -6.23
C ALA A 190 7.82 0.01 -5.88
N ALA A 191 8.78 -0.57 -5.16
CA ALA A 191 8.63 -1.87 -4.54
C ALA A 191 7.50 -1.85 -3.50
N TYR A 192 6.74 -2.93 -3.42
CA TYR A 192 5.74 -3.16 -2.38
C TYR A 192 5.69 -4.64 -2.01
N HIS A 193 5.25 -4.89 -0.77
CA HIS A 193 5.24 -6.21 -0.12
C HIS A 193 3.83 -6.62 0.32
N THR A 194 2.85 -5.74 0.16
CA THR A 194 1.47 -5.99 0.58
C THR A 194 0.51 -5.26 -0.35
N ILE A 195 -0.67 -5.84 -0.56
CA ILE A 195 -1.77 -5.25 -1.31
C ILE A 195 -3.07 -5.26 -0.50
N VAL A 196 -3.83 -4.17 -0.58
CA VAL A 196 -5.20 -4.06 -0.06
C VAL A 196 -6.12 -3.55 -1.18
N PRO A 197 -6.85 -4.43 -1.87
CA PRO A 197 -7.89 -4.01 -2.80
C PRO A 197 -9.00 -3.27 -2.05
N LYS A 198 -9.44 -2.12 -2.55
CA LYS A 198 -10.59 -1.37 -2.03
C LYS A 198 -11.51 -1.00 -3.19
N LEU A 199 -12.23 -2.01 -3.66
CA LEU A 199 -13.13 -1.94 -4.80
C LEU A 199 -14.60 -1.81 -4.34
N GLY A 200 -15.40 -1.07 -5.10
CA GLY A 200 -16.83 -0.90 -4.88
C GLY A 200 -17.65 -2.13 -5.26
N VAL A 201 -17.35 -3.29 -4.68
CA VAL A 201 -18.06 -4.55 -4.97
C VAL A 201 -19.46 -4.57 -4.34
N LYS A 202 -20.46 -4.93 -5.13
CA LYS A 202 -21.84 -5.16 -4.68
C LYS A 202 -22.26 -6.57 -5.09
N LYS A 203 -22.39 -7.44 -4.11
CA LYS A 203 -22.91 -8.80 -4.25
C LYS A 203 -24.37 -8.82 -3.79
N VAL A 204 -25.22 -9.51 -4.54
CA VAL A 204 -26.59 -9.85 -4.16
C VAL A 204 -26.71 -11.38 -4.02
N PRO A 205 -27.75 -11.93 -3.37
CA PRO A 205 -27.93 -13.39 -3.30
C PRO A 205 -27.83 -14.05 -4.68
N PHE A 206 -27.26 -15.25 -4.76
CA PHE A 206 -27.00 -16.01 -6.00
C PHE A 206 -25.98 -15.37 -6.98
N THR A 207 -25.22 -14.38 -6.53
CA THR A 207 -24.12 -13.80 -7.28
C THR A 207 -22.83 -13.85 -6.47
N ASP A 208 -21.69 -13.98 -7.14
CA ASP A 208 -20.39 -13.90 -6.49
C ASP A 208 -19.38 -13.08 -7.30
N ILE A 209 -18.38 -12.56 -6.59
CA ILE A 209 -17.19 -11.91 -7.15
C ILE A 209 -15.96 -12.50 -6.46
N THR A 210 -15.12 -13.18 -7.24
CA THR A 210 -13.78 -13.62 -6.83
C THR A 210 -12.73 -12.67 -7.41
N LEU A 211 -11.75 -12.25 -6.61
CA LEU A 211 -10.66 -11.39 -7.06
C LEU A 211 -9.36 -12.18 -7.16
N ASN A 212 -8.68 -12.05 -8.29
CA ASN A 212 -7.31 -12.49 -8.48
C ASN A 212 -6.44 -11.27 -8.78
N TYR A 213 -5.28 -11.19 -8.15
CA TYR A 213 -4.32 -10.13 -8.40
C TYR A 213 -3.07 -10.70 -9.08
N LYS A 214 -2.47 -9.86 -9.94
CA LYS A 214 -1.17 -10.10 -10.56
C LYS A 214 -0.33 -8.83 -10.49
N GLY A 215 0.90 -8.97 -10.01
CA GLY A 215 1.88 -7.89 -9.95
C GLY A 215 2.97 -8.00 -11.00
N ALA A 216 3.88 -7.02 -11.02
CA ALA A 216 5.18 -7.16 -11.68
C ALA A 216 6.22 -7.75 -10.71
N LYS A 217 6.95 -8.78 -11.13
CA LYS A 217 8.13 -9.30 -10.43
C LYS A 217 9.39 -9.06 -11.24
N TYR A 218 10.51 -8.88 -10.56
CA TYR A 218 11.83 -8.90 -11.20
C TYR A 218 12.35 -10.34 -11.22
N ASN A 219 12.75 -10.84 -12.40
CA ASN A 219 13.25 -12.21 -12.55
C ASN A 219 14.78 -12.33 -12.56
N GLY A 220 15.50 -11.24 -12.28
CA GLY A 220 16.96 -11.16 -12.34
C GLY A 220 17.50 -10.49 -13.61
N THR A 221 16.68 -10.34 -14.66
CA THR A 221 17.08 -9.64 -15.89
C THR A 221 16.08 -8.55 -16.26
N ARG A 222 14.79 -8.87 -16.19
CA ARG A 222 13.70 -7.98 -16.60
C ARG A 222 12.50 -8.08 -15.67
N TYR A 223 11.55 -7.15 -15.82
CA TYR A 223 10.26 -7.26 -15.18
C TYR A 223 9.36 -8.15 -16.00
N VAL A 224 8.64 -9.03 -15.30
CA VAL A 224 7.69 -9.96 -15.89
C VAL A 224 6.40 -9.95 -15.09
N GLN A 225 5.29 -10.29 -15.75
CA GLN A 225 4.04 -10.51 -15.05
C GLN A 225 4.17 -11.69 -14.07
N ASP A 226 3.75 -11.47 -12.83
CA ASP A 226 3.69 -12.53 -11.83
C ASP A 226 2.46 -13.44 -12.00
N ASP A 227 2.48 -14.57 -11.31
CA ASP A 227 1.39 -15.53 -11.28
C ASP A 227 0.18 -14.96 -10.53
N ALA A 228 -1.01 -15.43 -10.89
CA ALA A 228 -2.24 -14.97 -10.24
C ALA A 228 -2.32 -15.50 -8.80
N ILE A 229 -2.61 -14.60 -7.87
CA ILE A 229 -2.91 -14.94 -6.48
C ILE A 229 -4.32 -14.47 -6.11
N LYS A 230 -5.04 -15.27 -5.35
CA LYS A 230 -6.36 -14.88 -4.85
C LYS A 230 -6.21 -13.81 -3.79
N VAL A 231 -7.01 -12.76 -3.88
CA VAL A 231 -7.06 -11.67 -2.90
C VAL A 231 -8.50 -11.40 -2.50
N GLU A 232 -8.69 -10.81 -1.33
CA GLU A 232 -10.01 -10.43 -0.84
C GLU A 232 -10.16 -8.91 -0.83
N ASN A 233 -11.39 -8.43 -1.05
CA ASN A 233 -11.64 -7.00 -1.05
C ASN A 233 -11.66 -6.45 0.38
N GLY A 234 -10.88 -5.40 0.63
CA GLY A 234 -10.76 -4.74 1.93
C GLY A 234 -9.86 -5.46 2.93
N VAL A 235 -9.29 -6.61 2.55
CA VAL A 235 -8.40 -7.41 3.40
C VAL A 235 -6.97 -7.25 2.92
N GLU A 236 -6.05 -7.14 3.87
CA GLU A 236 -4.63 -7.06 3.61
C GLU A 236 -4.09 -8.43 3.19
N TYR A 237 -3.38 -8.48 2.07
CA TYR A 237 -2.64 -9.66 1.63
C TYR A 237 -1.15 -9.35 1.59
N GLU A 238 -0.40 -9.95 2.51
CA GLU A 238 1.06 -9.84 2.62
C GLU A 238 1.76 -10.84 1.68
N PHE A 239 2.87 -10.41 1.09
CA PHE A 239 3.66 -11.21 0.16
C PHE A 239 4.86 -11.85 0.85
N ASN A 240 4.73 -13.13 1.19
CA ASN A 240 5.80 -13.88 1.84
C ASN A 240 6.79 -14.55 0.87
N ASP A 241 6.58 -14.46 -0.45
CA ASP A 241 7.39 -15.17 -1.44
C ASP A 241 8.37 -14.26 -2.20
N ARG A 242 7.99 -13.01 -2.51
CA ARG A 242 8.84 -12.05 -3.21
C ARG A 242 8.29 -10.62 -3.18
N THR A 243 9.18 -9.67 -3.47
CA THR A 243 8.81 -8.26 -3.71
C THR A 243 8.13 -8.08 -5.07
N ARG A 244 7.07 -7.28 -5.10
CA ARG A 244 6.44 -6.81 -6.35
C ARG A 244 6.73 -5.35 -6.58
N TYR A 245 6.57 -4.90 -7.81
CA TYR A 245 6.91 -3.55 -8.24
C TYR A 245 5.72 -2.92 -8.94
N TRP A 246 5.51 -1.65 -8.62
CA TRP A 246 4.68 -0.79 -9.45
C TRP A 246 5.63 -0.08 -10.40
N LEU A 247 5.25 -0.06 -11.66
CA LEU A 247 6.02 0.52 -12.75
C LEU A 247 5.14 1.57 -13.44
N GLY A 248 5.81 2.55 -14.02
CA GLY A 248 5.17 3.50 -14.90
C GLY A 248 4.92 2.90 -16.28
N GLU A 249 4.00 3.51 -17.00
CA GLU A 249 3.54 3.07 -18.31
C GLU A 249 4.69 2.85 -19.31
N SER A 250 5.73 3.71 -19.29
CA SER A 250 6.87 3.56 -20.20
C SER A 250 7.68 2.30 -19.93
N ASP A 251 7.77 1.88 -18.68
CA ASP A 251 8.45 0.65 -18.28
C ASP A 251 7.57 -0.59 -18.49
N GLU A 252 6.26 -0.46 -18.29
CA GLU A 252 5.30 -1.52 -18.59
C GLU A 252 5.30 -1.86 -20.09
N LYS A 253 5.53 -0.88 -20.95
CA LYS A 253 5.59 -1.04 -22.42
C LYS A 253 7.00 -1.28 -22.98
N ASP A 254 8.05 -1.22 -22.17
CA ASP A 254 9.40 -1.51 -22.63
C ASP A 254 9.47 -2.94 -23.22
N GLY A 255 9.93 -3.06 -24.46
CA GLY A 255 10.10 -4.35 -25.15
C GLY A 255 11.13 -5.26 -24.48
N ASN A 256 11.99 -4.73 -23.60
CA ASN A 256 12.87 -5.55 -22.76
C ASN A 256 12.12 -6.24 -21.62
N ASN A 257 10.98 -5.70 -21.19
CA ASN A 257 10.13 -6.30 -20.16
C ASN A 257 9.10 -7.25 -20.79
N GLU A 258 8.69 -8.25 -20.01
CA GLU A 258 7.73 -9.27 -20.45
C GLU A 258 6.45 -9.14 -19.64
N PHE A 259 5.75 -8.04 -19.89
CA PHE A 259 4.35 -7.95 -19.54
C PHE A 259 3.55 -8.55 -20.67
N ARG A 260 2.61 -9.45 -20.34
CA ARG A 260 1.77 -10.10 -21.34
C ARG A 260 0.87 -9.04 -21.98
N THR A 261 1.29 -8.50 -23.13
CA THR A 261 0.36 -7.88 -24.08
C THR A 261 -0.53 -9.00 -24.60
N GLY A 262 -1.83 -8.91 -24.31
CA GLY A 262 -2.78 -9.90 -24.76
C GLY A 262 -3.02 -10.97 -23.70
N VAL A 263 -4.27 -10.94 -23.22
CA VAL A 263 -4.96 -11.99 -22.49
C VAL A 263 -4.56 -12.23 -21.02
N THR A 264 -5.48 -11.83 -20.13
CA THR A 264 -5.67 -12.39 -18.76
C THR A 264 -5.64 -13.93 -18.77
N PRO A 265 -5.51 -14.64 -17.63
CA PRO A 265 -5.76 -16.09 -17.54
C PRO A 265 -7.08 -16.52 -18.18
N SER A 266 -8.06 -15.60 -18.28
CA SER A 266 -9.36 -15.81 -18.94
C SER A 266 -9.40 -15.48 -20.44
N GLY A 267 -8.27 -15.18 -21.08
CA GLY A 267 -8.27 -14.85 -22.50
C GLY A 267 -8.63 -13.40 -22.83
N LYS A 268 -8.66 -12.47 -21.86
CA LYS A 268 -9.15 -11.08 -22.08
C LYS A 268 -8.01 -10.08 -22.33
N PRO A 269 -8.02 -9.32 -23.44
CA PRO A 269 -6.97 -8.33 -23.71
C PRO A 269 -6.81 -7.34 -22.56
N CYS A 270 -5.60 -7.24 -22.02
CA CYS A 270 -5.15 -6.16 -21.17
C CYS A 270 -3.89 -5.57 -21.78
N THR A 271 -3.68 -4.27 -21.56
CA THR A 271 -2.36 -3.68 -21.79
C THR A 271 -1.41 -4.17 -20.72
N ASN A 272 -0.11 -4.03 -20.98
CA ASN A 272 0.93 -4.30 -20.02
C ASN A 272 0.70 -3.44 -18.77
N SER A 273 0.59 -4.06 -17.60
CA SER A 273 0.33 -3.37 -16.34
C SER A 273 0.99 -4.11 -15.18
N SER A 274 1.61 -3.34 -14.30
CA SER A 274 2.34 -3.82 -13.14
C SER A 274 1.43 -4.15 -11.96
N VAL A 275 0.18 -3.70 -11.99
CA VAL A 275 -0.86 -4.03 -11.03
C VAL A 275 -2.15 -4.37 -11.77
N ILE A 276 -2.60 -5.61 -11.68
CA ILE A 276 -3.85 -6.09 -12.29
C ILE A 276 -4.71 -6.76 -11.22
N ILE A 277 -5.98 -6.38 -11.12
CA ILE A 277 -7.00 -7.09 -10.35
C ILE A 277 -8.08 -7.59 -11.31
N GLU A 278 -8.20 -8.90 -11.38
CA GLU A 278 -9.22 -9.60 -12.15
C GLU A 278 -10.38 -9.98 -11.23
N ALA A 279 -11.54 -9.43 -11.51
CA ALA A 279 -12.77 -9.77 -10.83
C ALA A 279 -13.60 -10.74 -11.69
N THR A 280 -13.67 -12.00 -11.28
CA THR A 280 -14.56 -12.99 -11.86
C THR A 280 -15.92 -12.90 -11.18
N MET A 281 -16.91 -12.49 -11.95
CA MET A 281 -18.30 -12.27 -11.58
C MET A 281 -19.15 -13.45 -12.05
N THR A 282 -19.93 -14.04 -11.16
CA THR A 282 -20.81 -15.19 -11.47
C THR A 282 -22.23 -14.91 -10.99
N THR A 283 -23.19 -15.58 -11.62
CA THR A 283 -24.61 -15.55 -11.24
C THR A 283 -25.28 -16.88 -11.54
N ASP A 284 -26.07 -17.38 -10.60
CA ASP A 284 -26.92 -18.55 -10.80
C ASP A 284 -28.32 -18.18 -11.32
N SER A 285 -28.58 -16.88 -11.52
CA SER A 285 -29.85 -16.37 -12.00
C SER A 285 -29.68 -15.44 -13.18
N ASN A 286 -30.46 -15.68 -14.23
CA ASN A 286 -30.47 -14.85 -15.43
C ASN A 286 -31.00 -13.42 -15.20
N PHE A 287 -31.47 -13.06 -14.00
CA PHE A 287 -32.11 -11.76 -13.76
C PHE A 287 -31.32 -10.84 -12.82
N ILE A 288 -30.20 -11.30 -12.30
CA ILE A 288 -29.36 -10.55 -11.38
C ILE A 288 -27.89 -10.75 -11.74
N SER A 289 -27.10 -9.71 -11.51
CA SER A 289 -25.66 -9.73 -11.71
C SER A 289 -24.97 -9.08 -10.52
N PRO A 290 -23.77 -9.54 -10.15
CA PRO A 290 -22.92 -8.75 -9.27
C PRO A 290 -22.50 -7.45 -9.98
N VAL A 291 -22.12 -6.43 -9.22
CA VAL A 291 -21.72 -5.12 -9.76
C VAL A 291 -20.42 -4.67 -9.11
N ILE A 292 -19.55 -4.05 -9.92
CA ILE A 292 -18.37 -3.31 -9.46
C ILE A 292 -18.62 -1.84 -9.76
N ASP A 293 -18.73 -1.03 -8.72
CA ASP A 293 -18.90 0.41 -8.81
C ASP A 293 -17.54 1.08 -9.03
N LEU A 294 -17.34 1.65 -10.22
CA LEU A 294 -16.05 2.22 -10.57
C LEU A 294 -15.75 3.59 -9.96
N THR A 295 -16.75 4.22 -9.32
CA THR A 295 -16.57 5.52 -8.66
C THR A 295 -15.68 5.42 -7.42
N LYS A 296 -15.57 4.23 -6.83
CA LYS A 296 -14.78 3.94 -5.63
C LYS A 296 -13.90 2.72 -5.86
N ASN A 297 -12.86 2.88 -6.68
CA ASN A 297 -11.82 1.89 -6.84
C ASN A 297 -10.49 2.46 -6.36
N ASN A 298 -9.87 1.76 -5.43
CA ASN A 298 -8.50 2.04 -5.02
C ASN A 298 -7.79 0.73 -4.72
N VAL A 299 -6.47 0.76 -4.79
CA VAL A 299 -5.60 -0.29 -4.31
C VAL A 299 -4.55 0.38 -3.44
N VAL A 300 -4.41 -0.09 -2.21
CA VAL A 300 -3.32 0.35 -1.34
C VAL A 300 -2.18 -0.65 -1.46
N LEU A 301 -0.99 -0.14 -1.77
CA LEU A 301 0.24 -0.92 -1.81
C LEU A 301 1.12 -0.47 -0.65
N LEU A 302 1.63 -1.41 0.14
CA LEU A 302 2.50 -1.09 1.28
C LEU A 302 3.90 -1.64 1.05
N ARG A 303 4.90 -0.88 1.47
CA ARG A 303 6.31 -1.25 1.39
C ARG A 303 6.90 -1.27 2.80
N ASN A 304 7.60 -2.34 3.12
CA ASN A 304 8.43 -2.39 4.32
C ASN A 304 9.74 -1.64 4.06
N LEU A 305 10.08 -0.73 4.97
CA LEU A 305 11.36 -0.05 4.99
C LEU A 305 12.27 -0.75 6.01
N ILE A 306 12.98 -1.76 5.54
CA ILE A 306 13.90 -2.57 6.32
C ILE A 306 15.17 -2.81 5.50
N ASN A 307 16.31 -2.92 6.18
CA ASN A 307 17.61 -3.18 5.56
C ASN A 307 18.46 -4.09 6.44
N SER A 308 19.62 -4.50 5.95
CA SER A 308 20.58 -5.33 6.68
C SER A 308 21.65 -4.52 7.44
N ASN A 309 21.56 -3.19 7.44
CA ASN A 309 22.65 -2.33 7.91
C ASN A 309 22.56 -2.06 9.42
N THR A 310 23.51 -2.61 10.19
CA THR A 310 23.60 -2.42 11.65
C THR A 310 24.71 -1.45 12.07
N THR A 311 25.26 -0.69 11.12
CA THR A 311 26.36 0.26 11.38
C THR A 311 25.92 1.34 12.37
N ASN A 312 26.79 1.62 13.36
CA ASN A 312 26.59 2.63 14.39
C ASN A 312 25.33 2.48 15.26
N GLU A 313 24.72 1.30 15.30
CA GLU A 313 23.56 1.02 16.16
C GLU A 313 23.89 1.04 17.67
N HIS A 314 25.14 1.27 18.08
CA HIS A 314 25.46 1.57 19.47
C HIS A 314 25.28 3.06 19.83
N THR A 315 25.10 3.94 18.84
CA THR A 315 25.02 5.40 19.02
C THR A 315 23.58 5.91 19.13
N VAL A 316 23.40 7.23 19.26
CA VAL A 316 22.07 7.88 19.24
C VAL A 316 21.34 7.62 17.92
N GLY A 317 22.09 7.49 16.82
CA GLY A 317 21.57 7.13 15.50
C GLY A 317 21.99 5.71 15.09
N GLY A 318 21.79 5.41 13.82
CA GLY A 318 22.22 4.16 13.23
C GLY A 318 21.74 4.03 11.80
N ALA A 319 22.34 3.13 11.06
CA ALA A 319 22.04 2.95 9.64
C ALA A 319 20.84 2.02 9.38
N ALA A 320 20.26 1.40 10.40
CA ALA A 320 19.08 0.55 10.21
C ALA A 320 17.85 1.37 9.81
N ASN A 321 16.99 0.84 8.95
CA ASN A 321 15.73 1.50 8.61
C ASN A 321 14.64 1.26 9.67
N ALA A 322 14.62 0.08 10.30
CA ALA A 322 13.59 -0.32 11.26
C ALA A 322 14.14 -0.46 12.68
N ARG A 323 13.65 0.39 13.58
CA ARG A 323 14.02 0.40 15.00
C ARG A 323 12.80 0.62 15.89
N TYR A 324 12.78 -0.08 17.01
CA TYR A 324 11.89 0.21 18.13
C TYR A 324 12.75 0.62 19.33
N ILE A 325 12.41 1.71 20.00
CA ILE A 325 13.07 2.17 21.22
C ILE A 325 12.01 2.25 22.31
N SER A 326 12.21 1.53 23.41
CA SER A 326 11.29 1.54 24.54
C SER A 326 11.34 2.88 25.28
N LYS A 327 10.32 3.13 26.11
CA LYS A 327 10.44 4.15 27.16
C LYS A 327 11.61 3.82 28.10
N VAL A 328 12.15 4.86 28.73
CA VAL A 328 13.11 4.70 29.82
C VAL A 328 12.36 4.23 31.06
N ILE A 329 12.83 3.16 31.68
CA ILE A 329 12.30 2.62 32.92
C ILE A 329 13.27 3.01 34.04
N THR A 330 12.74 3.56 35.12
CA THR A 330 13.49 3.85 36.35
C THR A 330 13.04 2.86 37.41
N LEU A 331 13.98 2.17 38.04
CA LEU A 331 13.72 1.25 39.13
C LEU A 331 13.56 2.04 40.44
N GLU A 332 12.66 1.57 41.30
CA GLU A 332 12.44 2.15 42.63
C GLU A 332 13.69 2.02 43.49
N ASP A 333 13.74 2.80 44.57
CA ASP A 333 14.84 2.68 45.55
C ASP A 333 14.84 1.28 46.18
N GLN A 334 16.03 0.70 46.33
CA GLN A 334 16.26 -0.67 46.81
C GLN A 334 15.82 -1.79 45.85
N MET A 335 15.42 -1.45 44.62
CA MET A 335 15.11 -2.39 43.54
C MET A 335 16.13 -2.29 42.39
N GLU A 336 17.34 -1.80 42.66
CA GLU A 336 18.38 -1.71 41.65
C GLU A 336 18.82 -3.11 41.19
N ALA A 337 18.91 -3.30 39.88
CA ALA A 337 19.22 -4.60 39.28
C ALA A 337 20.69 -4.72 38.91
N GLU A 338 21.24 -5.92 38.94
CA GLU A 338 22.61 -6.19 38.49
C GLU A 338 22.64 -6.72 37.04
N ASP A 339 21.55 -7.35 36.62
CA ASP A 339 21.42 -8.00 35.31
C ASP A 339 20.05 -7.72 34.67
N LEU A 340 19.99 -7.84 33.33
CA LEU A 340 18.77 -7.72 32.55
C LEU A 340 18.59 -8.95 31.66
N LYS A 341 17.42 -9.56 31.75
CA LYS A 341 17.00 -10.64 30.87
C LYS A 341 15.82 -10.18 30.01
N ILE A 342 15.98 -10.23 28.69
CA ILE A 342 14.95 -9.78 27.74
C ILE A 342 14.32 -11.00 27.08
N TYR A 343 13.00 -11.06 27.11
CA TYR A 343 12.20 -12.07 26.43
C TYR A 343 11.43 -11.38 25.31
N ILE A 344 11.58 -11.90 24.10
CA ILE A 344 10.90 -11.39 22.90
C ILE A 344 10.12 -12.53 22.29
N THR A 345 8.80 -12.38 22.20
CA THR A 345 7.97 -13.32 21.45
C THR A 345 7.79 -12.78 20.04
N ALA A 346 8.39 -13.43 19.05
CA ALA A 346 8.43 -12.91 17.67
C ALA A 346 8.26 -14.01 16.61
N ASN A 347 7.69 -13.62 15.47
CA ASN A 347 7.82 -14.33 14.22
C ASN A 347 9.08 -13.81 13.52
N LYS A 348 10.07 -14.68 13.32
CA LYS A 348 11.36 -14.33 12.70
C LYS A 348 11.60 -15.22 11.47
N PRO A 349 11.18 -14.78 10.27
CA PRO A 349 11.45 -15.49 9.03
C PRO A 349 12.93 -15.68 8.75
N ALA A 350 13.27 -16.71 7.98
CA ALA A 350 14.64 -16.88 7.51
C ALA A 350 15.11 -15.64 6.74
N LYS A 351 16.40 -15.30 6.87
CA LYS A 351 17.03 -14.09 6.28
C LYS A 351 16.59 -12.76 6.92
N THR A 352 15.95 -12.85 8.08
CA THR A 352 15.65 -11.68 8.93
C THR A 352 16.31 -11.87 10.29
N GLU A 353 16.59 -10.76 10.99
CA GLU A 353 17.15 -10.81 12.34
C GLU A 353 16.58 -9.72 13.26
N ILE A 354 16.56 -10.02 14.55
CA ILE A 354 16.21 -9.08 15.62
C ILE A 354 17.46 -8.89 16.49
N HIS A 355 18.10 -7.73 16.36
CA HIS A 355 19.19 -7.36 17.24
C HIS A 355 18.67 -6.55 18.43
N VAL A 356 18.97 -7.03 19.63
CA VAL A 356 18.55 -6.39 20.88
C VAL A 356 19.71 -5.58 21.44
N TYR A 357 19.42 -4.36 21.83
CA TYR A 357 20.35 -3.48 22.51
C TYR A 357 19.71 -2.94 23.79
N THR A 358 20.52 -2.71 24.81
CA THR A 358 20.12 -2.08 26.07
C THR A 358 20.94 -0.84 26.33
N LYS A 359 20.30 0.20 26.85
CA LYS A 359 20.97 1.36 27.42
C LYS A 359 20.66 1.36 28.90
N VAL A 360 21.68 1.47 29.73
CA VAL A 360 21.56 1.35 31.18
C VAL A 360 22.35 2.45 31.87
N TRP A 361 21.95 2.77 33.10
CA TRP A 361 22.53 3.87 33.86
C TRP A 361 22.42 3.61 35.36
N ASN A 362 23.48 3.97 36.08
CA ASN A 362 23.62 3.89 37.52
C ASN A 362 23.46 5.31 38.14
N ALA A 363 22.92 5.40 39.36
CA ALA A 363 22.70 6.67 40.05
C ALA A 363 23.98 7.48 40.37
N ALA A 364 25.11 6.80 40.56
CA ALA A 364 26.43 7.38 40.82
C ALA A 364 27.17 7.80 39.53
N ASP A 365 26.59 7.56 38.36
CA ASP A 365 27.22 7.89 37.09
C ASP A 365 27.12 9.39 36.79
N PRO A 366 28.25 10.10 36.58
CA PRO A 366 28.22 11.53 36.31
C PRO A 366 27.70 11.88 34.91
N GLN A 367 27.67 10.92 33.97
CA GLN A 367 27.08 11.14 32.65
C GLN A 367 25.56 10.97 32.71
N SER A 368 24.83 11.80 31.97
CA SER A 368 23.39 11.64 31.87
C SER A 368 23.00 10.36 31.10
N PHE A 369 21.77 9.88 31.31
CA PHE A 369 21.24 8.72 30.58
C PHE A 369 21.33 8.90 29.05
N ASP A 370 21.06 10.10 28.54
CA ASP A 370 21.05 10.36 27.09
C ASP A 370 22.44 10.25 26.46
N GLN A 371 23.50 10.54 27.23
CA GLN A 371 24.89 10.42 26.81
C GLN A 371 25.41 8.99 26.82
N LYS A 372 24.65 8.03 27.38
CA LYS A 372 25.02 6.61 27.36
C LYS A 372 24.84 6.01 25.98
N VAL A 373 25.70 5.04 25.67
CA VAL A 373 25.65 4.25 24.44
C VAL A 373 24.82 2.99 24.62
N TRP A 374 24.30 2.49 23.52
CA TRP A 374 23.55 1.24 23.47
C TRP A 374 24.53 0.05 23.46
N SER A 375 24.29 -0.88 24.36
CA SER A 375 25.02 -2.14 24.46
C SER A 375 24.27 -3.25 23.77
N LYS A 376 24.91 -3.99 22.85
CA LYS A 376 24.26 -5.12 22.17
C LYS A 376 24.14 -6.33 23.11
N MET A 377 22.96 -6.94 23.16
CA MET A 377 22.70 -8.16 23.94
C MET A 377 23.00 -9.41 23.11
N ALA A 378 23.36 -10.50 23.79
CA ALA A 378 23.54 -11.81 23.19
C ALA A 378 22.26 -12.63 23.32
N LEU A 379 21.93 -13.40 22.29
CA LEU A 379 20.87 -14.39 22.37
C LEU A 379 21.35 -15.55 23.24
N GLU A 380 20.61 -15.88 24.30
CA GLU A 380 20.81 -17.11 25.07
C GLU A 380 20.36 -18.29 24.20
N SER A 381 21.29 -19.16 23.80
CA SER A 381 20.91 -20.28 22.93
C SER A 381 20.22 -21.39 23.73
N THR A 382 19.08 -21.84 23.22
CA THR A 382 18.72 -23.26 23.27
C THR A 382 18.64 -23.79 21.85
N ALA A 383 18.70 -25.12 21.68
CA ALA A 383 18.72 -25.83 20.40
C ALA A 383 17.48 -25.58 19.50
N ASP A 384 16.51 -24.80 19.97
CA ASP A 384 15.22 -24.49 19.32
C ASP A 384 15.08 -23.01 18.88
N ALA A 385 16.14 -22.20 18.95
CA ALA A 385 16.15 -20.82 18.41
C ALA A 385 16.21 -20.83 16.87
N ARG A 386 15.16 -21.35 16.23
CA ARG A 386 15.02 -21.43 14.77
C ARG A 386 14.36 -20.16 14.23
N ASN A 387 14.68 -19.85 12.97
CA ASN A 387 13.84 -18.98 12.17
C ASN A 387 12.56 -19.76 11.82
N THR A 388 11.40 -19.12 11.90
CA THR A 388 10.14 -19.69 11.44
C THR A 388 9.62 -18.91 10.24
N ASN A 389 9.31 -19.64 9.16
CA ASN A 389 8.66 -19.07 7.99
C ASN A 389 7.12 -19.23 8.04
N ALA A 390 6.58 -19.85 9.10
CA ALA A 390 5.15 -19.98 9.28
C ALA A 390 4.59 -18.62 9.74
N PRO A 391 3.67 -17.96 9.01
CA PRO A 391 3.28 -16.58 9.28
C PRO A 391 2.71 -16.32 10.67
N ASP A 392 2.04 -17.32 11.25
CA ASP A 392 1.34 -17.22 12.54
C ASP A 392 2.11 -17.86 13.70
N GLU A 393 3.32 -18.39 13.44
CA GLU A 393 4.14 -18.99 14.49
C GLU A 393 4.99 -17.92 15.17
N TYR A 394 4.86 -17.83 16.50
CA TYR A 394 5.64 -16.90 17.31
C TYR A 394 6.44 -17.67 18.34
N ILE A 395 7.76 -17.45 18.34
CA ILE A 395 8.72 -18.15 19.21
C ILE A 395 9.28 -17.15 20.21
N GLU A 396 9.52 -17.61 21.45
CA GLU A 396 10.17 -16.81 22.48
C GLU A 396 11.70 -16.87 22.34
N TYR A 397 12.32 -15.70 22.27
CA TYR A 397 13.77 -15.50 22.20
C TYR A 397 14.23 -14.82 23.48
N VAL A 398 15.27 -15.37 24.10
CA VAL A 398 15.80 -14.87 25.36
C VAL A 398 17.16 -14.24 25.12
N TYR A 399 17.36 -13.02 25.60
CA TYR A 399 18.61 -12.27 25.46
C TYR A 399 19.15 -11.85 26.81
N SER A 400 20.47 -11.95 26.96
CA SER A 400 21.23 -11.54 28.14
C SER A 400 22.46 -10.74 27.73
N PHE A 401 23.18 -10.18 28.69
CA PHE A 401 24.50 -9.60 28.41
C PHE A 401 25.46 -10.69 27.92
N ALA A 402 26.43 -10.31 27.09
CA ALA A 402 27.37 -11.27 26.52
C ALA A 402 28.38 -11.75 27.57
N ASN A 403 28.69 -13.06 27.56
CA ASN A 403 29.65 -13.67 28.50
C ASN A 403 31.12 -13.47 28.08
N THR A 404 31.37 -12.86 26.92
CA THR A 404 32.70 -12.58 26.38
C THR A 404 32.81 -11.13 25.92
N ALA A 405 33.86 -10.43 26.37
CA ALA A 405 34.21 -9.10 25.85
C ALA A 405 34.71 -9.25 24.41
N ALA A 406 33.97 -8.74 23.42
CA ALA A 406 34.49 -8.67 22.06
C ALA A 406 35.37 -7.42 21.88
N LEU A 407 36.49 -7.58 21.16
CA LEU A 407 37.39 -6.50 20.77
C LEU A 407 36.71 -5.49 19.82
N ALA A 408 37.07 -4.21 20.04
CA ALA A 408 36.98 -3.01 19.19
C ALA A 408 35.79 -2.88 18.20
N GLY A 409 34.91 -1.90 18.47
CA GLY A 409 33.94 -1.38 17.50
C GLY A 409 32.47 -1.64 17.83
N ASN A 410 32.20 -2.53 18.78
CA ASN A 410 30.87 -2.74 19.35
C ASN A 410 30.90 -2.36 20.82
N ALA A 411 30.10 -1.37 21.23
CA ALA A 411 29.82 -1.16 22.64
C ALA A 411 29.04 -2.40 23.11
N LEU A 412 29.73 -3.35 23.73
CA LEU A 412 29.13 -4.50 24.39
C LEU A 412 29.29 -4.28 25.88
N ALA A 413 28.19 -4.42 26.60
CA ALA A 413 28.20 -4.77 27.99
C ALA A 413 28.57 -6.27 28.06
N ALA A 414 29.73 -6.58 28.62
CA ALA A 414 30.22 -7.96 28.73
C ALA A 414 30.52 -8.32 30.19
N TYR A 415 30.28 -9.58 30.54
CA TYR A 415 30.80 -10.18 31.77
C TYR A 415 32.33 -10.35 31.66
N GLN A 416 33.04 -10.19 32.79
CA GLN A 416 34.44 -10.64 32.85
C GLN A 416 34.49 -12.18 32.82
N ALA A 417 35.62 -12.74 32.36
CA ALA A 417 35.86 -14.14 32.00
C ALA A 417 35.43 -15.24 33.01
N ASN A 418 34.98 -14.86 34.21
CA ASN A 418 34.62 -15.78 35.29
C ASN A 418 33.12 -15.79 35.61
N ASN A 419 32.25 -15.11 34.85
CA ASN A 419 30.79 -15.11 35.04
C ASN A 419 30.31 -14.77 36.48
N SER A 420 31.16 -14.10 37.28
CA SER A 420 30.94 -13.80 38.71
C SER A 420 31.10 -12.30 39.04
N VAL A 421 31.24 -11.46 38.01
CA VAL A 421 31.56 -10.03 38.14
C VAL A 421 30.54 -9.26 37.29
N PRO A 422 29.77 -8.29 37.83
CA PRO A 422 28.72 -7.61 37.09
C PRO A 422 29.23 -6.89 35.85
N VAL A 423 28.31 -6.72 34.91
CA VAL A 423 28.46 -6.10 33.60
C VAL A 423 29.23 -4.76 33.67
N VAL A 424 30.32 -4.65 32.90
CA VAL A 424 31.10 -3.40 32.82
C VAL A 424 30.53 -2.49 31.72
N TYR A 425 30.17 -1.25 32.09
CA TYR A 425 29.68 -0.24 31.16
C TYR A 425 30.83 0.61 30.61
N TYR A 426 31.20 0.38 29.35
CA TYR A 426 32.17 1.25 28.69
C TYR A 426 31.50 2.57 28.32
N ALA A 427 31.86 3.65 29.01
CA ALA A 427 31.58 5.00 28.52
C ALA A 427 32.27 5.16 27.15
N ALA A 428 31.53 5.67 26.16
CA ALA A 428 32.06 5.91 24.83
C ALA A 428 33.08 7.05 24.87
N ASN A 429 34.33 6.74 25.20
CA ASN A 429 35.49 7.49 24.72
C ASN A 429 36.80 6.71 24.88
N SER A 430 37.01 5.68 24.06
CA SER A 430 38.38 5.29 23.72
C SER A 430 38.39 4.55 22.39
N THR A 431 38.57 5.30 21.30
CA THR A 431 39.27 4.75 20.14
C THR A 431 40.61 4.23 20.66
N GLY A 432 40.76 2.90 20.69
CA GLY A 432 41.89 2.24 21.32
C GLY A 432 41.53 1.75 22.72
N GLY A 433 41.43 0.43 22.87
CA GLY A 433 41.42 -0.20 24.19
C GLY A 433 42.68 0.22 24.94
N VAL A 434 42.54 1.18 25.82
CA VAL A 434 43.48 1.40 26.91
C VAL A 434 42.91 0.71 28.13
N THR A 435 43.66 -0.27 28.61
CA THR A 435 43.60 -0.73 29.99
C THR A 435 43.54 0.50 30.90
N GLY A 436 42.38 0.76 31.53
CA GLY A 436 42.20 1.91 32.42
C GLY A 436 41.47 3.14 31.87
N GLY A 437 40.64 3.02 30.81
CA GLY A 437 39.61 4.04 30.54
C GLY A 437 38.68 4.23 31.76
N PRO A 438 38.04 5.40 31.97
CA PRO A 438 37.34 5.71 33.22
C PRO A 438 36.24 4.69 33.49
N PHE A 439 36.55 3.75 34.40
CA PHE A 439 35.59 2.87 35.04
C PHE A 439 34.73 3.75 35.93
N TYR A 440 33.51 4.08 35.50
CA TYR A 440 32.48 4.55 36.43
C TYR A 440 31.84 3.31 37.05
N GLY A 441 32.54 2.79 38.06
CA GLY A 441 32.27 1.52 38.70
C GLY A 441 33.40 1.22 39.68
N GLY A 442 33.39 1.89 40.84
CA GLY A 442 34.23 1.50 41.96
C GLY A 442 33.90 0.08 42.44
N SER A 443 34.68 -0.42 43.40
CA SER A 443 34.34 -1.68 44.08
C SER A 443 33.02 -1.53 44.85
N GLY A 444 32.06 -2.42 44.62
CA GLY A 444 30.79 -2.48 45.36
C GLY A 444 29.57 -1.96 44.58
N TYR A 445 28.64 -1.30 45.29
CA TYR A 445 27.31 -0.80 44.88
C TYR A 445 27.26 0.05 43.59
N ASP A 446 28.39 0.32 42.95
CA ASP A 446 28.52 1.10 41.71
C ASP A 446 28.22 0.28 40.44
N ARG A 447 27.69 -0.94 40.59
CA ARG A 447 27.42 -1.89 39.50
C ARG A 447 25.93 -2.17 39.26
N VAL A 448 25.07 -1.40 39.91
CA VAL A 448 23.62 -1.58 39.83
C VAL A 448 22.98 -0.69 38.76
N ILE A 449 21.92 -1.16 38.14
CA ILE A 449 21.13 -0.50 37.12
C ILE A 449 20.00 0.23 37.84
N LYS A 450 19.94 1.55 37.70
CA LYS A 450 18.82 2.36 38.18
C LYS A 450 17.85 2.70 37.06
N LYS A 451 18.36 2.94 35.86
CA LYS A 451 17.55 3.22 34.67
C LYS A 451 17.97 2.34 33.51
N PHE A 452 17.01 1.89 32.72
CA PHE A 452 17.28 1.20 31.48
C PHE A 452 16.28 1.50 30.37
N ALA A 453 16.69 1.26 29.12
CA ALA A 453 15.84 1.23 27.94
C ALA A 453 16.29 0.10 27.01
N VAL A 454 15.37 -0.42 26.20
CA VAL A 454 15.63 -1.47 25.22
C VAL A 454 15.41 -0.91 23.82
N LYS A 455 16.31 -1.25 22.91
CA LYS A 455 16.18 -0.99 21.48
C LYS A 455 16.18 -2.31 20.72
N LEU A 456 15.17 -2.49 19.87
CA LEU A 456 15.12 -3.57 18.90
C LEU A 456 15.48 -3.01 17.53
N VAL A 457 16.44 -3.63 16.86
CA VAL A 457 16.81 -3.34 15.48
C VAL A 457 16.38 -4.52 14.63
N LEU A 458 15.42 -4.29 13.73
CA LEU A 458 14.87 -5.32 12.85
C LEU A 458 15.59 -5.23 11.51
N THR A 459 16.12 -6.35 11.04
CA THR A 459 16.87 -6.40 9.78
C THR A 459 16.36 -7.49 8.86
N ALA A 460 16.57 -7.28 7.56
CA ALA A 460 16.34 -8.26 6.51
C ALA A 460 17.50 -8.20 5.51
N GLU A 461 17.90 -9.35 4.98
CA GLU A 461 18.90 -9.42 3.91
C GLU A 461 18.42 -8.67 2.66
N SER A 462 19.38 -8.12 1.89
CA SER A 462 19.07 -7.41 0.65
C SER A 462 18.29 -8.29 -0.32
N GLY A 463 17.17 -7.78 -0.85
CA GLY A 463 16.25 -8.53 -1.72
C GLY A 463 15.21 -9.38 -0.98
N PHE A 464 15.28 -9.46 0.35
CA PHE A 464 14.33 -10.17 1.22
C PHE A 464 13.48 -9.22 2.07
N GLU A 465 13.32 -7.95 1.65
CA GLU A 465 12.57 -6.94 2.40
C GLU A 465 11.05 -7.22 2.46
N HIS A 466 10.57 -8.15 1.63
CA HIS A 466 9.21 -8.70 1.71
C HIS A 466 9.02 -9.62 2.92
N LEU A 467 10.11 -10.18 3.45
CA LEU A 467 10.15 -10.85 4.74
C LEU A 467 10.59 -9.85 5.81
N TYR A 468 9.92 -9.85 6.96
CA TYR A 468 10.25 -8.97 8.07
C TYR A 468 9.89 -9.64 9.39
N PRO A 469 10.69 -9.42 10.45
CA PRO A 469 10.33 -9.93 11.76
C PRO A 469 9.12 -9.19 12.31
N LYS A 470 8.21 -9.92 12.97
CA LYS A 470 7.07 -9.36 13.71
C LYS A 470 7.24 -9.65 15.18
N VAL A 471 7.29 -8.62 16.01
CA VAL A 471 7.37 -8.76 17.47
C VAL A 471 5.97 -8.64 18.05
N ASN A 472 5.51 -9.70 18.74
CA ASN A 472 4.22 -9.71 19.41
C ASN A 472 4.32 -9.20 20.86
N ASP A 473 5.38 -9.59 21.56
CA ASP A 473 5.58 -9.24 22.97
C ASP A 473 7.06 -8.98 23.29
N LEU A 474 7.29 -8.02 24.20
CA LEU A 474 8.59 -7.65 24.73
C LEU A 474 8.49 -7.56 26.25
N ARG A 475 9.20 -8.44 26.95
CA ARG A 475 9.33 -8.45 28.41
C ARG A 475 10.78 -8.27 28.80
N VAL A 476 11.01 -7.49 29.86
CA VAL A 476 12.34 -7.26 30.43
C VAL A 476 12.25 -7.57 31.92
N ILE A 477 13.12 -8.47 32.39
CA ILE A 477 13.26 -8.82 33.79
C ILE A 477 14.57 -8.22 34.28
N ALA A 478 14.46 -7.34 35.27
CA ALA A 478 15.59 -6.79 35.98
C ALA A 478 15.90 -7.70 37.17
N LEU A 479 17.11 -8.24 37.23
CA LEU A 479 17.52 -9.27 38.18
C LEU A 479 18.42 -8.68 39.24
N GLN A 480 18.13 -8.98 40.50
CA GLN A 480 19.03 -8.76 41.64
C GLN A 480 19.69 -10.10 41.95
N ILE A 481 21.01 -10.18 41.88
CA ILE A 481 21.78 -11.43 42.04
C ILE A 481 22.44 -11.47 43.41
#